data_AF-A0A2G2F1M6-F1
#
_entry.id   AF-A0A2G2F1M6-F1
#
_cell.length_a   1.000
_cell.length_b   1.000
_cell.length_c   1.000
_cell.angle_alpha   90.00
_cell.angle_beta   90.00
_cell.angle_gamma   90.00
#
_symmetry.space_group_name_H-M   'P 1'
#
loop_
_entity.id
_entity.type
_entity.pdbx_description
1 polymer ?
#
loop_
_entity_poly.entity_id
_entity_poly.type
_entity_poly.pdbx_seq_one_letter_code
_entity_poly.pdbx_strand_id
1 'polypeptide(L)'
;MGTSGCAIFALRNISKADFTTTTLNLNRQNLSIIPPDVLALENLEQLRMYKTGLTEVTPEINKLTNLRKLYLGKNELKTLPKEIGDLQFLEVLSIPYNSLDSLPSSIGKLKRLEHLVLDQNNLKMLPDAIGKLPNLKTITVSFNELDTIQPALFESGSIEILNLNFNQINSIPTEIANLTNLHELYLENAGFLLKLPDELCDIRRFDVLVVDQSIQVPRCLFVRSLHNFRLIIR
;
A
#
# COMPACT_ATOMS: atom_id res chain seq x y z
N MET A 1 41.62 -19.30 5.44
CA MET A 1 42.20 -18.51 4.33
C MET A 1 41.62 -19.10 3.06
N GLY A 2 40.82 -18.47 2.22
CA GLY A 2 40.34 -17.10 2.07
C GLY A 2 39.67 -17.04 0.69
N THR A 3 38.71 -16.14 0.52
CA THR A 3 37.91 -15.84 -0.69
C THR A 3 36.64 -16.68 -0.92
N SER A 4 35.62 -16.28 -0.17
CA SER A 4 34.23 -16.15 -0.61
C SER A 4 34.14 -15.68 -2.07
N GLY A 5 33.73 -16.58 -2.95
CA GLY A 5 33.38 -16.29 -4.34
C GLY A 5 32.16 -15.38 -4.38
N CYS A 6 32.43 -14.10 -4.60
CA CYS A 6 31.46 -13.06 -4.91
C CYS A 6 30.50 -13.55 -6.01
N ALA A 7 29.21 -13.70 -5.70
CA ALA A 7 28.20 -13.86 -6.73
C ALA A 7 28.00 -12.47 -7.36
N ILE A 8 28.93 -12.07 -8.23
CA ILE A 8 28.76 -10.93 -9.13
C ILE A 8 27.68 -11.34 -10.14
N PHE A 9 26.42 -11.15 -9.77
CA PHE A 9 25.35 -11.10 -10.77
C PHE A 9 25.53 -9.80 -11.55
N ALA A 10 26.32 -9.87 -12.62
CA ALA A 10 26.49 -8.80 -13.60
C ALA A 10 25.19 -8.63 -14.41
N LEU A 11 24.10 -8.27 -13.75
CA LEU A 11 22.95 -7.69 -14.42
C LEU A 11 23.40 -6.36 -14.98
N ARG A 12 23.17 -6.14 -16.27
CA ARG A 12 23.63 -4.95 -17.02
C ARG A 12 23.25 -3.61 -16.38
N ASN A 13 22.22 -3.60 -15.52
CA ASN A 13 21.80 -2.41 -14.78
C ASN A 13 22.54 -2.27 -13.44
N ILE A 14 22.87 -3.36 -12.74
CA ILE A 14 23.64 -3.32 -11.49
C ILE A 14 25.10 -2.98 -11.79
N SER A 15 25.67 -3.56 -12.86
CA SER A 15 27.06 -3.28 -13.26
C SER A 15 27.31 -1.84 -13.74
N LYS A 16 26.25 -1.06 -13.96
CA LYS A 16 26.31 0.37 -14.29
C LYS A 16 25.97 1.28 -13.12
N ALA A 17 25.44 0.73 -12.03
CA ALA A 17 25.12 1.51 -10.85
C ALA A 17 26.41 1.85 -10.09
N ASP A 18 26.45 3.06 -9.55
CA ASP A 18 27.52 3.58 -8.72
C ASP A 18 26.95 4.36 -7.54
N PHE A 19 27.80 4.91 -6.68
CA PHE A 19 27.37 5.65 -5.49
C PHE A 19 26.57 6.93 -5.81
N THR A 20 26.52 7.39 -7.06
CA THR A 20 25.70 8.55 -7.48
C THR A 20 24.30 8.14 -7.95
N THR A 21 24.04 6.83 -8.06
CA THR A 21 22.78 6.30 -8.59
C THR A 21 21.61 6.59 -7.65
N THR A 22 20.69 7.44 -8.09
CA THR A 22 19.47 7.78 -7.34
C THR A 22 18.26 6.96 -7.77
N THR A 23 18.27 6.37 -8.97
CA THR A 23 17.19 5.51 -9.48
C THR A 23 17.74 4.23 -10.06
N LEU A 24 17.27 3.09 -9.57
CA LEU A 24 17.65 1.78 -10.07
C LEU A 24 16.41 0.97 -10.48
N ASN A 25 16.45 0.45 -11.70
CA ASN A 25 15.40 -0.38 -12.25
C ASN A 25 15.94 -1.79 -12.57
N LEU A 26 15.47 -2.77 -11.80
CA LEU A 26 15.80 -4.18 -11.91
C LEU A 26 14.57 -5.01 -12.30
N ASN A 27 13.53 -4.38 -12.86
CA ASN A 27 12.33 -5.10 -13.29
C ASN A 27 12.69 -6.27 -14.21
N ARG A 28 12.02 -7.41 -14.01
CA ARG A 28 12.15 -8.60 -14.85
C ARG A 28 13.58 -9.15 -14.94
N GLN A 29 14.41 -8.84 -13.94
CA GLN A 29 15.68 -9.51 -13.72
C GLN A 29 15.44 -10.61 -12.70
N ASN A 30 15.74 -11.87 -13.03
CA ASN A 30 15.47 -13.02 -12.18
C ASN A 30 16.30 -12.95 -10.87
N LEU A 31 15.77 -12.24 -9.88
CA LEU A 31 16.38 -11.90 -8.60
C LEU A 31 15.42 -12.30 -7.48
N SER A 32 15.74 -13.41 -6.82
CA SER A 32 15.00 -13.91 -5.66
C SER A 32 15.27 -13.12 -4.38
N ILE A 33 16.35 -12.34 -4.36
CA ILE A 33 16.74 -11.45 -3.26
C ILE A 33 17.14 -10.07 -3.80
N ILE A 34 17.14 -9.05 -2.94
CA ILE A 34 17.76 -7.76 -3.24
C ILE A 34 19.29 -7.94 -3.10
N PRO A 35 20.09 -7.75 -4.17
CA PRO A 35 21.52 -7.98 -4.09
C PRO A 35 22.21 -7.04 -3.07
N PRO A 36 23.23 -7.51 -2.32
CA PRO A 36 23.96 -6.68 -1.36
C PRO A 36 24.53 -5.39 -1.96
N ASP A 37 24.98 -5.41 -3.21
CA ASP A 37 25.50 -4.23 -3.90
C ASP A 37 24.43 -3.15 -4.09
N VAL A 38 23.16 -3.54 -4.26
CA VAL A 38 22.03 -2.59 -4.32
C VAL A 38 21.82 -1.95 -2.95
N LEU A 39 21.93 -2.74 -1.87
CA LEU A 39 21.79 -2.28 -0.49
C LEU A 39 22.94 -1.38 -0.02
N ALA A 40 24.02 -1.29 -0.80
CA ALA A 40 25.14 -0.37 -0.57
C ALA A 40 24.97 0.98 -1.29
N LEU A 41 23.91 1.17 -2.09
CA LEU A 41 23.64 2.42 -2.80
C LEU A 41 22.96 3.43 -1.87
N GLU A 42 23.74 4.11 -1.03
CA GLU A 42 23.24 5.02 0.01
C GLU A 42 22.43 6.21 -0.55
N ASN A 43 22.72 6.65 -1.78
CA ASN A 43 22.01 7.75 -2.44
C ASN A 43 20.76 7.30 -3.24
N LEU A 44 20.39 6.01 -3.15
CA LEU A 44 19.27 5.49 -3.92
C LEU A 44 17.94 6.03 -3.38
N GLU A 45 17.25 6.81 -4.20
CA GLU A 45 15.92 7.35 -3.89
C GLU A 45 14.79 6.49 -4.45
N GLN A 46 15.06 5.72 -5.50
CA GLN A 46 14.04 4.91 -6.16
C GLN A 46 14.55 3.53 -6.56
N LEU A 47 13.89 2.49 -6.06
CA LEU A 47 14.16 1.09 -6.42
C LEU A 47 12.92 0.44 -7.05
N ARG A 48 13.08 -0.10 -8.26
CA ARG A 48 12.05 -0.88 -8.95
C ARG A 48 12.51 -2.32 -9.14
N MET A 49 11.77 -3.27 -8.58
CA MET A 49 12.00 -4.71 -8.69
C MET A 49 10.69 -5.44 -9.04
N TYR A 50 9.99 -4.98 -10.07
CA TYR A 50 8.76 -5.62 -10.53
C TYR A 50 9.07 -6.94 -11.26
N LYS A 51 8.37 -8.02 -10.90
CA LYS A 51 8.49 -9.34 -11.55
C LYS A 51 9.94 -9.84 -11.58
N THR A 52 10.61 -9.84 -10.43
CA THR A 52 11.96 -10.40 -10.32
C THR A 52 11.99 -11.82 -9.75
N GLY A 53 10.88 -12.27 -9.15
CA GLY A 53 10.84 -13.52 -8.40
C GLY A 53 11.31 -13.34 -6.95
N LEU A 54 11.28 -12.11 -6.43
CA LEU A 54 11.73 -11.77 -5.08
C LEU A 54 10.90 -12.54 -4.04
N THR A 55 11.56 -13.35 -3.19
CA THR A 55 10.89 -14.16 -2.17
C THR A 55 10.91 -13.49 -0.80
N GLU A 56 11.87 -12.59 -0.57
CA GLU A 56 12.00 -11.85 0.69
C GLU A 56 12.62 -10.46 0.51
N VAL A 57 12.28 -9.54 1.42
CA VAL A 57 13.02 -8.30 1.65
C VAL A 57 13.76 -8.48 2.98
N THR A 58 15.09 -8.37 2.96
CA THR A 58 15.90 -8.56 4.16
C THR A 58 15.91 -7.30 5.03
N PRO A 59 16.24 -7.41 6.34
CA PRO A 59 16.34 -6.25 7.25
C PRO A 59 17.27 -5.14 6.77
N GLU A 60 18.30 -5.48 5.98
CA GLU A 60 19.26 -4.53 5.42
C GLU A 60 18.64 -3.50 4.45
N ILE A 61 17.36 -3.64 4.09
CA ILE A 61 16.63 -2.59 3.35
C ILE A 61 16.74 -1.23 4.03
N ASN A 62 16.87 -1.18 5.37
CA ASN A 62 17.04 0.06 6.13
C ASN A 62 18.33 0.84 5.80
N LYS A 63 19.31 0.23 5.11
CA LYS A 63 20.51 0.91 4.64
C LYS A 63 20.22 1.90 3.52
N LEU A 64 19.11 1.72 2.79
CA LEU A 64 18.66 2.66 1.76
C LEU A 64 17.96 3.87 2.40
N THR A 65 18.71 4.61 3.21
CA THR A 65 18.18 5.68 4.07
C THR A 65 17.55 6.83 3.30
N ASN A 66 17.97 7.06 2.04
CA ASN A 66 17.41 8.08 1.15
C ASN A 66 16.24 7.58 0.29
N LEU A 67 15.79 6.33 0.46
CA LEU A 67 14.77 5.74 -0.40
C LEU A 67 13.41 6.44 -0.23
N ARG A 68 12.90 6.98 -1.34
CA ARG A 68 11.60 7.66 -1.44
C ARG A 68 10.55 6.77 -2.08
N LYS A 69 10.93 5.89 -3.01
CA LYS A 69 9.98 5.07 -3.76
C LYS A 69 10.46 3.63 -3.90
N LEU A 70 9.64 2.69 -3.45
CA LEU A 70 9.92 1.26 -3.48
C LEU A 70 8.79 0.51 -4.21
N TYR A 71 9.14 -0.15 -5.32
CA TYR A 71 8.21 -0.92 -6.14
C TYR A 71 8.62 -2.39 -6.20
N LEU A 72 7.83 -3.26 -5.57
CA LEU A 72 8.09 -4.70 -5.41
C LEU A 72 6.96 -5.57 -5.98
N GLY A 73 6.20 -5.06 -6.94
CA GLY A 73 5.02 -5.75 -7.45
C GLY A 73 5.34 -7.02 -8.26
N LYS A 74 4.40 -7.98 -8.28
CA LYS A 74 4.51 -9.24 -9.02
C LYS A 74 5.70 -10.09 -8.58
N ASN A 75 5.86 -10.27 -7.27
CA ASN A 75 6.89 -11.12 -6.68
C ASN A 75 6.23 -12.21 -5.80
N GLU A 76 7.01 -12.86 -4.94
CA GLU A 76 6.58 -13.99 -4.10
C GLU A 76 6.67 -13.65 -2.61
N LEU A 77 6.57 -12.35 -2.26
CA LEU A 77 6.72 -11.88 -0.89
C LEU A 77 5.53 -12.34 -0.02
N LYS A 78 5.85 -12.87 1.16
CA LYS A 78 4.85 -13.27 2.18
C LYS A 78 4.74 -12.29 3.35
N THR A 79 5.83 -11.57 3.64
CA THR A 79 5.91 -10.58 4.72
C THR A 79 6.88 -9.46 4.33
N LEU A 80 6.92 -8.41 5.15
CA LEU A 80 7.97 -7.39 5.12
C LEU A 80 8.73 -7.39 6.45
N PRO A 81 10.04 -7.09 6.44
CA PRO A 81 10.81 -6.93 7.68
C PRO A 81 10.34 -5.67 8.42
N LYS A 82 10.48 -5.65 9.75
CA LYS A 82 10.09 -4.47 10.56
C LYS A 82 10.93 -3.24 10.19
N GLU A 83 12.13 -3.45 9.66
CA GLU A 83 13.09 -2.45 9.19
C GLU A 83 12.57 -1.62 8.02
N ILE A 84 11.47 -2.05 7.35
CA ILE A 84 10.78 -1.19 6.39
C ILE A 84 10.35 0.14 7.03
N GLY A 85 10.00 0.11 8.33
CA GLY A 85 9.61 1.29 9.10
C GLY A 85 10.77 2.28 9.37
N ASP A 86 12.00 1.90 9.07
CA ASP A 86 13.18 2.75 9.27
C ASP A 86 13.46 3.65 8.04
N LEU A 87 12.78 3.42 6.91
CA LEU A 87 12.87 4.23 5.68
C LEU A 87 12.14 5.58 5.82
N GLN A 88 12.69 6.50 6.61
CA GLN A 88 12.03 7.76 7.00
C GLN A 88 11.64 8.68 5.83
N PHE A 89 12.25 8.50 4.67
CA PHE A 89 11.98 9.28 3.46
C PHE A 89 11.00 8.62 2.49
N LEU A 90 10.48 7.43 2.81
CA LEU A 90 9.63 6.68 1.91
C LEU A 90 8.27 7.36 1.73
N GLU A 91 7.93 7.66 0.49
CA GLU A 91 6.69 8.33 0.04
C GLU A 91 5.77 7.37 -0.71
N VAL A 92 6.35 6.39 -1.42
CA VAL A 92 5.59 5.39 -2.18
C VAL A 92 6.08 4.00 -1.82
N LEU A 93 5.16 3.16 -1.32
CA LEU A 93 5.36 1.73 -1.15
C LEU A 93 4.34 0.97 -1.99
N SER A 94 4.81 0.27 -3.01
CA SER A 94 3.96 -0.46 -3.96
C SER A 94 4.36 -1.93 -4.05
N ILE A 95 3.54 -2.82 -3.51
CA ILE A 95 3.78 -4.27 -3.44
C ILE A 95 2.57 -5.07 -3.96
N PRO A 96 1.93 -4.69 -5.08
CA PRO A 96 0.77 -5.44 -5.56
C PRO A 96 1.18 -6.79 -6.18
N TYR A 97 0.26 -7.74 -6.30
CA TYR A 97 0.51 -9.07 -6.89
C TYR A 97 1.63 -9.82 -6.14
N ASN A 98 1.48 -9.98 -4.83
CA ASN A 98 2.35 -10.81 -3.98
C ASN A 98 1.46 -11.77 -3.15
N SER A 99 2.01 -12.35 -2.10
CA SER A 99 1.31 -13.26 -1.19
C SER A 99 1.40 -12.76 0.25
N LEU A 100 1.36 -11.44 0.47
CA LEU A 100 1.50 -10.86 1.80
C LEU A 100 0.33 -11.28 2.70
N ASP A 101 0.63 -11.94 3.82
CA ASP A 101 -0.38 -12.35 4.80
C ASP A 101 -0.63 -11.26 5.87
N SER A 102 0.38 -10.40 6.10
CA SER A 102 0.30 -9.27 7.03
C SER A 102 1.32 -8.18 6.71
N LEU A 103 1.14 -7.01 7.33
CA LEU A 103 2.12 -5.93 7.35
C LEU A 103 2.73 -5.78 8.76
N PRO A 104 4.02 -5.44 8.88
CA PRO A 104 4.61 -5.16 10.18
C PRO A 104 4.02 -3.87 10.77
N SER A 105 3.81 -3.83 12.09
CA SER A 105 3.33 -2.64 12.80
C SER A 105 4.26 -1.42 12.66
N SER A 106 5.53 -1.66 12.33
CA SER A 106 6.51 -0.61 12.04
C SER A 106 6.15 0.23 10.82
N ILE A 107 5.20 -0.19 9.97
CA ILE A 107 4.72 0.62 8.84
C ILE A 107 4.27 2.02 9.30
N GLY A 108 3.69 2.15 10.49
CA GLY A 108 3.26 3.44 11.05
C GLY A 108 4.39 4.41 11.41
N LYS A 109 5.66 3.99 11.29
CA LYS A 109 6.83 4.87 11.42
C LYS A 109 7.11 5.68 10.15
N LEU A 110 6.57 5.30 8.99
CA LEU A 110 6.85 5.92 7.70
C LEU A 110 6.16 7.29 7.57
N LYS A 111 6.67 8.32 8.26
CA LYS A 111 5.99 9.62 8.40
C LYS A 111 5.78 10.39 7.09
N ARG A 112 6.49 10.03 6.02
CA ARG A 112 6.35 10.64 4.70
C ARG A 112 5.55 9.80 3.70
N LEU A 113 5.04 8.62 4.10
CA LEU A 113 4.33 7.74 3.18
C LEU A 113 3.03 8.42 2.71
N GLU A 114 2.91 8.59 1.40
CA GLU A 114 1.74 9.19 0.75
C GLU A 114 0.89 8.14 0.02
N HIS A 115 1.53 7.13 -0.54
CA HIS A 115 0.86 6.10 -1.34
C HIS A 115 1.26 4.69 -0.90
N LEU A 116 0.27 3.91 -0.50
CA LEU A 116 0.40 2.51 -0.13
C LEU A 116 -0.44 1.63 -1.06
N VAL A 117 0.24 0.83 -1.90
CA VAL A 117 -0.39 -0.03 -2.91
C VAL A 117 -0.11 -1.49 -2.59
N LEU A 118 -1.17 -2.23 -2.29
CA LEU A 118 -1.14 -3.60 -1.73
C LEU A 118 -2.14 -4.53 -2.44
N ASP A 119 -2.65 -4.12 -3.61
CA ASP A 119 -3.65 -4.91 -4.33
C ASP A 119 -3.16 -6.32 -4.66
N GLN A 120 -4.04 -7.31 -4.67
CA GLN A 120 -3.71 -8.71 -4.96
C GLN A 120 -2.63 -9.26 -4.02
N ASN A 121 -3.01 -9.41 -2.75
CA ASN A 121 -2.26 -10.09 -1.69
C ASN A 121 -3.26 -10.94 -0.87
N ASN A 122 -2.82 -11.51 0.26
CA ASN A 122 -3.65 -12.35 1.13
C ASN A 122 -3.93 -11.66 2.48
N LEU A 123 -3.97 -10.32 2.51
CA LEU A 123 -4.11 -9.57 3.76
C LEU A 123 -5.51 -9.80 4.34
N LYS A 124 -5.56 -10.26 5.59
CA LYS A 124 -6.81 -10.42 6.36
C LYS A 124 -7.17 -9.21 7.19
N MET A 125 -6.15 -8.43 7.55
CA MET A 125 -6.31 -7.18 8.30
C MET A 125 -5.16 -6.22 7.98
N LEU A 126 -5.42 -4.94 8.21
CA LEU A 126 -4.41 -3.89 8.23
C LEU A 126 -4.00 -3.59 9.68
N PRO A 127 -2.71 -3.35 9.98
CA PRO A 127 -2.29 -2.97 11.33
C PRO A 127 -2.78 -1.57 11.69
N ASP A 128 -3.20 -1.36 12.94
CA ASP A 128 -3.66 -0.07 13.49
C ASP A 128 -2.66 1.07 13.26
N ALA A 129 -1.38 0.72 13.18
CA ALA A 129 -0.31 1.66 12.95
C ALA A 129 -0.46 2.47 11.64
N ILE A 130 -1.22 1.97 10.65
CA ILE A 130 -1.54 2.73 9.42
C ILE A 130 -2.35 3.99 9.74
N GLY A 131 -3.22 3.94 10.76
CA GLY A 131 -3.94 5.10 11.28
C GLY A 131 -3.04 6.24 11.75
N LYS A 132 -1.77 5.97 12.04
CA LYS A 132 -0.80 6.94 12.56
C LYS A 132 0.09 7.57 11.48
N LEU A 133 -0.22 7.32 10.21
CA LEU A 133 0.48 7.89 9.07
C LEU A 133 -0.12 9.26 8.74
N PRO A 134 0.62 10.37 8.96
CA PRO A 134 0.05 11.71 8.89
C PRO A 134 -0.10 12.25 7.46
N ASN A 135 0.52 11.60 6.47
CA ASN A 135 0.55 12.05 5.08
C ASN A 135 -0.02 11.02 4.09
N LEU A 136 -0.64 9.94 4.58
CA LEU A 136 -1.14 8.86 3.74
C LEU A 136 -2.41 9.30 2.98
N LYS A 137 -2.25 9.62 1.70
CA LYS A 137 -3.34 10.09 0.83
C LYS A 137 -4.06 8.94 0.14
N THR A 138 -3.31 7.94 -0.32
CA THR A 138 -3.87 6.83 -1.09
C THR A 138 -3.53 5.50 -0.45
N ILE A 139 -4.56 4.70 -0.20
CA ILE A 139 -4.42 3.30 0.15
C ILE A 139 -5.27 2.44 -0.78
N THR A 140 -4.63 1.44 -1.38
CA THR A 140 -5.28 0.48 -2.28
C THR A 140 -4.92 -0.92 -1.82
N VAL A 141 -5.94 -1.68 -1.43
CA VAL A 141 -5.83 -3.05 -0.87
C VAL A 141 -6.85 -3.95 -1.54
N SER A 142 -7.11 -3.71 -2.82
CA SER A 142 -8.11 -4.45 -3.57
C SER A 142 -7.69 -5.90 -3.76
N PHE A 143 -8.63 -6.83 -3.91
CA PHE A 143 -8.31 -8.25 -4.09
C PHE A 143 -7.43 -8.79 -2.94
N ASN A 144 -7.93 -8.65 -1.72
CA ASN A 144 -7.35 -9.21 -0.51
C ASN A 144 -8.43 -10.02 0.24
N GLU A 145 -8.14 -10.42 1.47
CA GLU A 145 -9.03 -11.20 2.32
C GLU A 145 -9.51 -10.37 3.53
N LEU A 146 -9.57 -9.04 3.42
CA LEU A 146 -9.94 -8.18 4.55
C LEU A 146 -11.39 -8.48 4.98
N ASP A 147 -11.57 -8.94 6.22
CA ASP A 147 -12.91 -9.18 6.79
C ASP A 147 -13.37 -8.07 7.75
N THR A 148 -12.41 -7.31 8.26
CA THR A 148 -12.59 -6.29 9.29
C THR A 148 -11.79 -5.04 8.92
N ILE A 149 -12.47 -3.89 8.91
CA ILE A 149 -11.81 -2.59 8.85
C ILE A 149 -11.74 -2.04 10.28
N GLN A 150 -10.52 -1.87 10.80
CA GLN A 150 -10.33 -1.38 12.15
C GLN A 150 -10.59 0.14 12.20
N PRO A 151 -11.32 0.68 13.21
CA PRO A 151 -11.54 2.12 13.36
C PRO A 151 -10.26 2.95 13.30
N ALA A 152 -9.16 2.39 13.82
CA ALA A 152 -7.84 3.01 13.79
C ALA A 152 -7.39 3.43 12.38
N LEU A 153 -7.80 2.72 11.32
CA LEU A 153 -7.49 3.11 9.94
C LEU A 153 -7.93 4.54 9.61
N PHE A 154 -9.00 5.01 10.25
CA PHE A 154 -9.60 6.30 10.00
C PHE A 154 -9.01 7.44 10.85
N GLU A 155 -8.08 7.14 11.77
CA GLU A 155 -7.40 8.14 12.61
C GLU A 155 -6.42 9.02 11.83
N SER A 156 -5.93 8.56 10.67
CA SER A 156 -4.96 9.31 9.86
C SER A 156 -5.51 10.67 9.44
N GLY A 157 -6.81 10.76 9.14
CA GLY A 157 -7.49 11.94 8.62
C GLY A 157 -7.00 12.44 7.24
N SER A 158 -5.85 11.95 6.77
CA SER A 158 -5.18 12.38 5.54
C SER A 158 -5.57 11.58 4.29
N ILE A 159 -6.30 10.46 4.46
CA ILE A 159 -6.70 9.60 3.35
C ILE A 159 -7.70 10.33 2.45
N GLU A 160 -7.36 10.41 1.17
CA GLU A 160 -8.12 11.01 0.08
C GLU A 160 -8.80 9.94 -0.79
N ILE A 161 -8.10 8.82 -1.02
CA ILE A 161 -8.54 7.70 -1.86
C ILE A 161 -8.37 6.40 -1.09
N LEU A 162 -9.48 5.67 -0.92
CA LEU A 162 -9.54 4.37 -0.25
C LEU A 162 -10.16 3.33 -1.19
N ASN A 163 -9.34 2.40 -1.68
CA ASN A 163 -9.81 1.28 -2.49
C ASN A 163 -9.77 -0.03 -1.71
N LEU A 164 -10.97 -0.57 -1.46
CA LEU A 164 -11.25 -1.78 -0.70
C LEU A 164 -11.94 -2.86 -1.56
N ASN A 165 -11.99 -2.70 -2.88
CA ASN A 165 -12.70 -3.62 -3.77
C ASN A 165 -12.23 -5.07 -3.61
N PHE A 166 -13.11 -6.04 -3.86
CA PHE A 166 -12.78 -7.47 -3.85
C PHE A 166 -12.13 -7.90 -2.52
N ASN A 167 -12.85 -7.68 -1.42
CA ASN A 167 -12.49 -8.12 -0.06
C ASN A 167 -13.69 -8.85 0.58
N GLN A 168 -13.60 -9.22 1.85
CA GLN A 168 -14.62 -9.96 2.60
C GLN A 168 -15.22 -9.12 3.74
N ILE A 169 -15.30 -7.80 3.55
CA ILE A 169 -15.60 -6.81 4.58
C ILE A 169 -17.02 -7.02 5.11
N ASN A 170 -17.16 -7.13 6.43
CA ASN A 170 -18.46 -7.28 7.07
C ASN A 170 -19.14 -5.94 7.40
N SER A 171 -18.35 -4.93 7.74
CA SER A 171 -18.83 -3.60 8.12
C SER A 171 -17.76 -2.52 7.87
N ILE A 172 -18.24 -1.29 7.70
CA ILE A 172 -17.40 -0.09 7.71
C ILE A 172 -17.66 0.65 9.03
N PRO A 173 -16.63 0.91 9.85
CA PRO A 173 -16.78 1.67 11.09
C PRO A 173 -17.34 3.08 10.89
N THR A 174 -18.07 3.60 11.88
CA THR A 174 -18.66 4.95 11.84
C THR A 174 -17.59 6.04 11.85
N GLU A 175 -16.40 5.73 12.34
CA GLU A 175 -15.22 6.59 12.32
C GLU A 175 -14.76 6.96 10.91
N ILE A 176 -15.35 6.39 9.84
CA ILE A 176 -15.11 6.84 8.47
C ILE A 176 -15.37 8.34 8.28
N ALA A 177 -16.25 8.95 9.09
CA ALA A 177 -16.44 10.41 9.13
C ALA A 177 -15.17 11.18 9.53
N ASN A 178 -14.19 10.55 10.20
CA ASN A 178 -12.91 11.18 10.53
C ASN A 178 -12.04 11.42 9.28
N LEU A 179 -12.30 10.70 8.19
CA LEU A 179 -11.60 10.91 6.92
C LEU A 179 -12.15 12.14 6.18
N THR A 180 -11.90 13.31 6.75
CA THR A 180 -12.41 14.59 6.24
C THR A 180 -11.92 14.97 4.84
N ASN A 181 -10.83 14.36 4.38
CA ASN A 181 -10.26 14.54 3.03
C ASN A 181 -10.70 13.44 2.03
N LEU A 182 -11.39 12.39 2.48
CA LEU A 182 -11.78 11.27 1.62
C LEU A 182 -12.74 11.75 0.54
N HIS A 183 -12.33 11.60 -0.72
CA HIS A 183 -13.16 11.95 -1.86
C HIS A 183 -13.43 10.78 -2.82
N GLU A 184 -12.67 9.68 -2.74
CA GLU A 184 -12.99 8.44 -3.47
C GLU A 184 -12.98 7.20 -2.57
N LEU A 185 -14.08 6.45 -2.61
CA LEU A 185 -14.25 5.18 -1.90
C LEU A 185 -14.74 4.10 -2.86
N TYR A 186 -13.99 2.99 -2.90
CA TYR A 186 -14.31 1.85 -3.75
C TYR A 186 -14.57 0.61 -2.88
N LEU A 187 -15.78 0.05 -2.99
CA LEU A 187 -16.32 -1.09 -2.23
C LEU A 187 -17.08 -2.07 -3.14
N GLU A 188 -16.65 -2.22 -4.39
CA GLU A 188 -17.14 -3.24 -5.32
C GLU A 188 -16.71 -4.64 -4.85
N ASN A 189 -17.63 -5.59 -4.87
CA ASN A 189 -17.44 -6.96 -4.40
C ASN A 189 -16.81 -7.01 -2.99
N ALA A 190 -17.42 -6.30 -2.03
CA ALA A 190 -16.95 -6.23 -0.65
C ALA A 190 -17.36 -7.45 0.20
N GLY A 191 -17.88 -8.52 -0.42
CA GLY A 191 -18.24 -9.77 0.25
C GLY A 191 -19.54 -9.68 1.04
N PHE A 192 -19.44 -9.44 2.36
CA PHE A 192 -20.56 -9.52 3.30
C PHE A 192 -21.14 -8.16 3.72
N LEU A 193 -20.63 -7.07 3.15
CA LEU A 193 -21.03 -5.72 3.51
C LEU A 193 -22.48 -5.47 3.09
N LEU A 194 -23.40 -5.36 4.05
CA LEU A 194 -24.83 -5.18 3.77
C LEU A 194 -25.26 -3.71 3.71
N LYS A 195 -24.56 -2.83 4.43
CA LYS A 195 -24.92 -1.41 4.53
C LYS A 195 -23.69 -0.55 4.78
N LEU A 196 -23.75 0.69 4.30
CA LEU A 196 -22.77 1.71 4.69
C LEU A 196 -23.28 2.52 5.90
N PRO A 197 -22.37 3.05 6.75
CA PRO A 197 -22.71 3.93 7.85
C PRO A 197 -23.28 5.27 7.35
N ASP A 198 -24.24 5.83 8.09
CA ASP A 198 -24.84 7.15 7.79
C ASP A 198 -23.81 8.28 7.94
N GLU A 199 -22.72 8.05 8.68
CA GLU A 199 -21.60 8.95 8.90
C GLU A 199 -20.85 9.33 7.60
N LEU A 200 -21.01 8.55 6.51
CA LEU A 200 -20.58 8.98 5.18
C LEU A 200 -21.26 10.29 4.73
N CYS A 201 -22.44 10.60 5.28
CA CYS A 201 -23.15 11.85 5.04
C CYS A 201 -22.41 13.08 5.59
N ASP A 202 -21.45 12.91 6.50
CA ASP A 202 -20.71 14.02 7.12
C ASP A 202 -19.46 14.41 6.33
N ILE A 203 -18.98 13.54 5.44
CA ILE A 203 -17.84 13.80 4.56
C ILE A 203 -18.23 14.88 3.56
N ARG A 204 -17.56 16.05 3.56
CA ARG A 204 -18.02 17.21 2.77
C ARG A 204 -17.64 17.15 1.29
N ARG A 205 -16.50 16.57 0.97
CA ARG A 205 -15.93 16.51 -0.39
C ARG A 205 -15.84 15.06 -0.82
N PHE A 206 -16.96 14.51 -1.25
CA PHE A 206 -17.07 13.12 -1.66
C PHE A 206 -17.47 13.05 -3.13
N ASP A 207 -16.54 12.59 -3.97
CA ASP A 207 -16.62 12.67 -5.42
C ASP A 207 -17.03 11.35 -6.04
N VAL A 208 -16.53 10.22 -5.52
CA VAL A 208 -16.78 8.89 -6.09
C VAL A 208 -17.09 7.89 -4.99
N LEU A 209 -18.22 7.19 -5.15
CA LEU A 209 -18.54 5.98 -4.40
C LEU A 209 -18.85 4.86 -5.39
N VAL A 210 -18.10 3.77 -5.32
CA VAL A 210 -18.38 2.53 -6.07
C VAL A 210 -18.81 1.45 -5.09
N VAL A 211 -19.97 0.85 -5.32
CA VAL A 211 -20.58 -0.18 -4.47
C VAL A 211 -21.37 -1.19 -5.29
N ASP A 212 -21.62 -2.38 -4.74
CA ASP A 212 -22.53 -3.36 -5.33
C ASP A 212 -24.00 -2.98 -5.08
N GLN A 213 -24.89 -3.41 -5.97
CA GLN A 213 -26.35 -3.25 -5.83
C GLN A 213 -26.92 -3.80 -4.51
N SER A 214 -26.26 -4.80 -3.90
CA SER A 214 -26.69 -5.41 -2.64
C SER A 214 -26.44 -4.53 -1.41
N ILE A 215 -25.61 -3.49 -1.52
CA ILE A 215 -25.22 -2.65 -0.38
C ILE A 215 -26.25 -1.54 -0.17
N GLN A 216 -26.82 -1.46 1.03
CA GLN A 216 -27.68 -0.35 1.41
C GLN A 216 -26.84 0.94 1.59
N VAL A 217 -27.03 1.89 0.68
CA VAL A 217 -26.37 3.20 0.69
C VAL A 217 -27.23 4.23 1.46
N PRO A 218 -26.63 5.09 2.32
CA PRO A 218 -27.32 6.18 3.00
C PRO A 218 -28.07 7.12 2.05
N ARG A 219 -29.31 7.47 2.41
CA ARG A 219 -30.21 8.27 1.56
C ARG A 219 -29.63 9.62 1.16
N CYS A 220 -28.82 10.23 2.02
CA CYS A 220 -28.18 11.53 1.77
C CYS A 220 -27.30 11.51 0.51
N LEU A 221 -26.67 10.38 0.19
CA LEU A 221 -25.71 10.26 -0.92
C LEU A 221 -26.43 10.28 -2.26
N PHE A 222 -27.68 9.78 -2.33
CA PHE A 222 -28.50 9.91 -3.53
C PHE A 222 -28.87 11.36 -3.82
N VAL A 223 -29.11 12.18 -2.79
CA VAL A 223 -29.43 13.61 -2.96
C VAL A 223 -28.19 14.41 -3.40
N ARG A 224 -26.99 14.01 -2.97
CA ARG A 224 -25.72 14.64 -3.35
C ARG A 224 -25.32 14.43 -4.80
N SER A 225 -25.84 13.40 -5.48
CA SER A 225 -25.54 13.08 -6.89
C SER A 225 -25.82 14.24 -7.88
N LEU A 226 -26.52 15.28 -7.43
CA LEU A 226 -26.79 16.51 -8.18
C LEU A 226 -25.61 17.50 -8.23
N HIS A 227 -24.52 17.27 -7.48
CA HIS A 227 -23.41 18.22 -7.28
C HIS A 227 -22.02 17.58 -7.51
N ASN A 228 -21.79 17.00 -8.69
CA ASN A 228 -20.52 16.35 -9.13
C ASN A 228 -20.12 15.05 -8.41
N PHE A 229 -20.90 14.58 -7.42
CA PHE A 229 -20.75 13.25 -6.83
C PHE A 229 -21.21 12.15 -7.79
N ARG A 230 -20.37 11.13 -7.98
CA ARG A 230 -20.62 9.94 -8.81
C ARG A 230 -20.86 8.73 -7.91
N LEU A 231 -22.13 8.33 -7.80
CA LEU A 231 -22.52 7.05 -7.24
C LEU A 231 -22.58 6.01 -8.36
N ILE A 232 -21.67 5.03 -8.32
CA ILE A 232 -21.61 3.93 -9.28
C ILE A 232 -22.05 2.67 -8.55
N ILE A 233 -23.22 2.16 -8.93
CA ILE A 233 -23.76 0.92 -8.39
C ILE A 233 -23.54 -0.17 -9.46
N ARG A 234 -22.78 -1.23 -9.11
CA ARG A 234 -22.48 -2.37 -9.99
C ARG A 234 -23.43 -3.52 -9.73
#